data_AF-A0A444XEQ4-F1
#
_entry.id   AF-A0A444XEQ4-F1
#
_cell.length_a   1.000
_cell.length_b   1.000
_cell.length_c   1.000
_cell.angle_alpha   90.00
_cell.angle_beta   90.00
_cell.angle_gamma   90.00
#
_symmetry.space_group_name_H-M   'P 1'
#
loop_
_entity.id
_entity.type
_entity.pdbx_description
1 polymer ?
#
loop_
_entity_poly.entity_id
_entity_poly.type
_entity_poly.pdbx_seq_one_letter_code
_entity_poly.pdbx_strand_id
1 'polypeptide(L)'
;MASPSLSVPYAILPSIQQTHLIDDDDDPLTVDRSIFSLLEKKLYEWKNILKGHVGAWCVGSSHGWIILLDQNGVPLLLNSSSSTTINVPPLPLSFLHPVTYSYFAEYLRKTFIVKAIMMCSSSPSSYILAIIYGSNYKIAYCNSATWVELSDDKQSYCDIVFSNNYLYALTQDGSVEVWNICGQIPKRLILLTPTVEANYKEEKPYLGDNFSRNLYLVVSEKEILLVTRFIGNFDKKWKKMRSLHDKVLFLGANESV
;
A
#
# COMPACT_ATOMS: atom_id res chain seq x y z
N MET A 1 -1.34 26.84 18.56
CA MET A 1 -0.79 25.54 19.03
C MET A 1 -0.11 24.89 17.84
N ALA A 2 1.20 24.70 17.89
CA ALA A 2 1.94 24.05 16.81
C ALA A 2 1.51 22.58 16.72
N SER A 3 1.18 22.12 15.52
CA SER A 3 0.96 20.70 15.23
C SER A 3 2.24 19.93 15.57
N PRO A 4 2.18 18.81 16.30
CA PRO A 4 3.38 18.03 16.58
C PRO A 4 3.99 17.54 15.27
N SER A 5 5.22 17.95 14.99
CA SER A 5 6.02 17.48 13.86
C SER A 5 6.38 16.01 14.08
N LEU A 6 5.80 15.10 13.29
CA LEU A 6 6.12 13.67 13.35
C LEU A 6 7.44 13.46 12.59
N SER A 7 8.57 13.34 13.30
CA SER A 7 9.89 13.11 12.70
C SER A 7 10.47 11.75 13.08
N VAL A 8 9.76 10.66 12.78
CA VAL A 8 10.27 9.30 13.06
C VAL A 8 9.47 8.22 12.33
N PRO A 9 9.97 6.97 12.19
CA PRO A 9 9.25 5.94 11.45
C PRO A 9 7.93 5.60 12.16
N TYR A 10 6.84 5.73 11.40
CA TYR A 10 5.49 5.40 11.82
C TYR A 10 4.94 4.26 10.97
N ALA A 11 4.11 3.42 11.59
CA ALA A 11 3.35 2.39 10.92
C ALA A 11 1.88 2.83 10.82
N ILE A 12 1.25 2.64 9.67
CA ILE A 12 -0.19 2.86 9.53
C ILE A 12 -0.88 1.54 9.86
N LEU A 13 -1.71 1.55 10.90
CA LEU A 13 -2.41 0.37 11.40
C LEU A 13 -3.91 0.51 11.14
N PRO A 14 -4.58 -0.53 10.61
CA PRO A 14 -6.03 -0.55 10.59
C PRO A 14 -6.56 -0.56 12.02
N SER A 15 -7.52 0.31 12.32
CA SER A 15 -8.28 0.36 13.56
C SER A 15 -9.74 0.11 13.24
N ILE A 16 -10.27 -1.02 13.71
CA ILE A 16 -11.70 -1.32 13.57
C ILE A 16 -12.42 -0.60 14.70
N GLN A 17 -13.25 0.40 14.38
CA GLN A 17 -14.20 0.95 15.34
C GLN A 17 -15.55 0.27 15.14
N GLN A 18 -16.04 -0.44 16.16
CA GLN A 18 -17.45 -0.82 16.21
C GLN A 18 -18.22 0.41 16.68
N THR A 19 -18.97 1.01 15.77
CA THR A 19 -19.98 2.02 16.13
C THR A 19 -21.11 1.31 16.86
N HIS A 20 -21.05 1.26 18.19
CA HIS A 20 -22.23 0.89 18.96
C HIS A 20 -23.25 2.04 18.86
N LEU A 21 -24.39 1.79 18.25
CA LEU A 21 -25.70 1.72 18.91
C LEU A 21 -26.79 1.44 17.87
N ILE A 22 -27.60 0.42 18.17
CA ILE A 22 -28.86 -0.03 17.55
C ILE A 22 -28.70 -1.21 16.60
N ASP A 23 -29.37 -2.30 16.98
CA ASP A 23 -29.63 -3.50 16.20
C ASP A 23 -30.17 -3.13 14.81
N ASP A 24 -29.34 -3.28 13.78
CA ASP A 24 -29.77 -3.65 12.43
C ASP A 24 -28.58 -4.33 11.74
N ASP A 25 -28.83 -5.49 11.15
CA ASP A 25 -27.88 -6.52 10.70
C ASP A 25 -27.00 -6.13 9.49
N ASP A 26 -26.76 -4.83 9.23
CA ASP A 26 -26.08 -4.34 8.02
C ASP A 26 -25.15 -3.13 8.24
N ASP A 27 -24.71 -2.83 9.46
CA ASP A 27 -23.78 -1.70 9.66
C ASP A 27 -22.38 -2.06 9.12
N PRO A 28 -21.88 -1.41 8.04
CA PRO A 28 -20.60 -1.76 7.46
C PRO A 28 -19.51 -1.41 8.46
N LEU A 29 -18.74 -2.42 8.89
CA LEU A 29 -17.55 -2.24 9.72
C LEU A 29 -16.68 -1.10 9.16
N THR A 30 -16.68 0.04 9.86
CA THR A 30 -15.87 1.18 9.46
C THR A 30 -14.43 0.91 9.89
N VAL A 31 -13.59 0.56 8.92
CA VAL A 31 -12.15 0.44 9.12
C VAL A 31 -11.56 1.85 9.06
N ASP A 32 -11.32 2.43 10.23
CA ASP A 32 -10.49 3.62 10.37
C ASP A 32 -9.00 3.21 10.33
N ARG A 33 -8.10 4.14 10.03
CA ARG A 33 -6.66 3.90 10.08
C ARG A 33 -6.03 4.78 11.14
N SER A 34 -5.11 4.24 11.92
CA SER A 34 -4.39 4.94 12.98
C SER A 34 -2.90 4.93 12.67
N ILE A 35 -2.16 5.93 13.15
CA ILE A 35 -0.72 6.04 12.92
C ILE A 35 -0.03 5.64 14.23
N PHE A 36 0.78 4.60 14.20
CA PHE A 36 1.57 4.16 15.33
C PHE A 36 3.02 4.63 15.19
N SER A 37 3.48 5.49 16.10
CA SER A 37 4.89 5.87 16.18
C SER A 37 5.64 4.79 16.96
N LEU A 38 6.59 4.13 16.31
CA LEU A 38 7.44 3.12 16.94
C LEU A 38 8.33 3.74 18.02
N LEU A 39 8.85 4.94 17.79
CA LEU A 39 9.72 5.63 18.74
C LEU A 39 8.96 6.04 20.00
N GLU A 40 7.81 6.68 19.82
CA GLU A 40 7.01 7.15 20.96
C GLU A 40 6.21 6.04 21.61
N LYS A 41 6.08 4.88 20.93
CA LYS A 41 5.18 3.78 21.31
C LYS A 41 3.75 4.28 21.54
N LYS A 42 3.33 5.24 20.71
CA LYS A 42 2.04 5.91 20.80
C LYS A 42 1.23 5.72 19.53
N LEU A 43 -0.07 5.57 19.73
CA LEU A 43 -1.06 5.57 18.67
C LEU A 43 -1.64 6.98 18.52
N TYR A 44 -1.64 7.48 17.29
CA TYR A 44 -2.27 8.73 16.92
C TYR A 44 -3.49 8.44 16.08
N GLU A 45 -4.63 8.96 16.52
CA GLU A 45 -5.87 8.84 15.77
C GLU A 45 -5.84 9.71 14.51
N TRP A 46 -6.43 9.17 13.44
CA TRP A 46 -6.60 9.79 12.13
C TRP A 46 -7.02 11.27 12.18
N LYS A 47 -7.99 11.57 13.07
CA LYS A 47 -8.63 12.89 13.20
C LYS A 47 -7.68 13.98 13.69
N ASN A 48 -6.62 13.62 14.42
CA ASN A 48 -5.71 14.60 15.03
C ASN A 48 -4.54 15.00 14.14
N ILE A 49 -4.07 14.09 13.27
CA ILE A 49 -2.91 14.32 12.38
C ILE A 49 -3.30 15.10 11.13
N LEU A 50 -4.53 14.92 10.64
CA LEU A 50 -4.99 15.47 9.36
C LEU A 50 -5.91 16.68 9.51
N LYS A 51 -5.65 17.58 10.47
CA LYS A 51 -6.42 18.83 10.59
C LYS A 51 -6.39 19.60 9.26
N GLY A 52 -7.48 19.56 8.50
CA GLY A 52 -7.59 20.13 7.15
C GLY A 52 -7.88 19.12 6.02
N HIS A 53 -7.77 17.82 6.27
CA HIS A 53 -8.02 16.75 5.28
C HIS A 53 -9.09 15.76 5.78
N VAL A 54 -10.21 16.29 6.28
CA VAL A 54 -11.35 15.47 6.73
C VAL A 54 -11.87 14.61 5.56
N GLY A 55 -12.11 13.32 5.81
CA GLY A 55 -12.58 12.38 4.79
C GLY A 55 -11.49 11.84 3.84
N ALA A 56 -10.23 12.27 4.02
CA ALA A 56 -9.13 11.71 3.28
C ALA A 56 -8.90 10.21 3.60
N TRP A 57 -8.28 9.48 2.69
CA TRP A 57 -7.99 8.05 2.80
C TRP A 57 -6.51 7.80 2.54
N CYS A 58 -5.79 7.10 3.43
CA CYS A 58 -4.38 6.78 3.19
C CYS A 58 -4.26 5.58 2.27
N VAL A 59 -3.46 5.76 1.22
CA VAL A 59 -3.15 4.73 0.21
C VAL A 59 -1.66 4.40 0.15
N GLY A 60 -0.82 5.11 0.92
CA GLY A 60 0.62 4.86 0.92
C GLY A 60 1.39 5.69 1.94
N SER A 61 2.60 5.26 2.24
CA SER A 61 3.59 6.10 2.92
C SER A 61 5.01 5.86 2.37
N SER A 62 5.85 6.90 2.37
CA SER A 62 7.25 6.76 1.97
C SER A 62 8.11 7.93 2.42
N HIS A 63 9.29 7.67 2.98
CA HIS A 63 10.32 8.68 3.29
C HIS A 63 9.80 9.93 4.03
N GLY A 64 8.94 9.74 5.05
CA GLY A 64 8.35 10.84 5.83
C GLY A 64 7.12 11.50 5.20
N TRP A 65 6.70 11.03 4.04
CA TRP A 65 5.45 11.42 3.37
C TRP A 65 4.34 10.40 3.60
N ILE A 66 3.13 10.91 3.71
CA ILE A 66 1.88 10.15 3.74
C ILE A 66 1.15 10.47 2.44
N ILE A 67 0.71 9.45 1.72
CA ILE A 67 -0.02 9.58 0.47
C ILE A 67 -1.50 9.37 0.78
N LEU A 68 -2.28 10.39 0.48
CA LEU A 68 -3.70 10.47 0.80
C LEU A 68 -4.52 10.67 -0.48
N LEU A 69 -5.75 10.18 -0.47
CA LEU A 69 -6.81 10.57 -1.40
C LEU A 69 -7.78 11.46 -0.66
N ASP A 70 -8.04 12.67 -1.16
CA ASP A 70 -9.07 13.54 -0.59
C ASP A 70 -10.49 12.96 -0.75
N GLN A 71 -11.52 13.66 -0.30
CA GLN A 71 -12.91 13.21 -0.45
C GLN A 71 -13.36 13.04 -1.91
N ASN A 72 -12.67 13.68 -2.87
CA ASN A 72 -12.92 13.60 -4.30
C ASN A 72 -12.03 12.54 -4.99
N GLY A 73 -11.21 11.80 -4.25
CA GLY A 73 -10.28 10.83 -4.83
C GLY A 73 -9.08 11.46 -5.55
N VAL A 74 -8.79 12.74 -5.30
CA VAL A 74 -7.59 13.41 -5.79
C VAL A 74 -6.42 13.08 -4.86
N PRO A 75 -5.28 12.59 -5.37
CA PRO A 75 -4.13 12.29 -4.53
C PRO A 75 -3.43 13.55 -4.02
N LEU A 76 -2.95 13.48 -2.78
CA LEU A 76 -2.14 14.51 -2.15
C LEU A 76 -1.05 13.88 -1.28
N LEU A 77 0.08 14.56 -1.19
CA LEU A 77 1.23 14.14 -0.40
C LEU A 77 1.31 15.05 0.82
N LEU A 78 1.33 14.46 2.00
CA LEU A 78 1.49 15.17 3.25
C LEU A 78 2.83 14.81 3.89
N ASN A 79 3.66 15.81 4.14
CA ASN A 79 4.87 15.63 4.94
C ASN A 79 4.50 15.59 6.43
N SER A 80 4.77 14.46 7.06
CA SER A 80 4.45 14.21 8.47
C SER A 80 5.22 15.13 9.44
N SER A 81 6.43 15.56 9.09
CA SER A 81 7.28 16.39 9.95
C SER A 81 7.03 17.88 9.76
N SER A 82 6.82 18.35 8.53
CA SER A 82 6.70 19.78 8.22
C SER A 82 5.27 20.26 8.03
N SER A 83 4.27 19.36 7.99
CA SER A 83 2.89 19.67 7.59
C SER A 83 2.79 20.29 6.18
N THR A 84 3.81 20.10 5.34
CA THR A 84 3.80 20.54 3.94
C THR A 84 2.91 19.61 3.13
N THR A 85 2.02 20.19 2.32
CA THR A 85 1.16 19.43 1.41
C THR A 85 1.53 19.72 -0.04
N ILE A 86 1.61 18.67 -0.84
CA ILE A 86 1.80 18.76 -2.29
C ILE A 86 0.57 18.13 -2.97
N ASN A 87 -0.10 18.90 -3.83
CA ASN A 87 -1.19 18.39 -4.65
C ASN A 87 -0.61 17.57 -5.81
N VAL A 88 -1.21 16.41 -6.04
CA VAL A 88 -0.90 15.56 -7.19
C VAL A 88 -1.99 15.77 -8.24
N PRO A 89 -1.67 15.70 -9.54
CA PRO A 89 -2.68 15.70 -10.59
C PRO A 89 -3.76 14.61 -10.34
N PRO A 90 -5.05 14.88 -10.62
CA PRO A 90 -6.08 13.85 -10.57
C PRO A 90 -5.77 12.67 -11.48
N LEU A 91 -6.29 11.48 -11.14
CA LEU A 91 -6.15 10.31 -12.01
C LEU A 91 -6.83 10.57 -13.37
N PRO A 92 -6.20 10.19 -14.50
CA PRO A 92 -6.82 10.29 -15.82
C PRO A 92 -8.11 9.48 -15.90
N LEU A 93 -9.11 9.99 -16.62
CA LEU A 93 -10.38 9.27 -16.85
C LEU A 93 -10.15 7.91 -17.54
N SER A 94 -9.09 7.78 -18.34
CA SER A 94 -8.73 6.50 -18.98
C SER A 94 -8.39 5.41 -17.96
N PHE A 95 -7.86 5.77 -16.77
CA PHE A 95 -7.58 4.81 -15.71
C PHE A 95 -8.87 4.33 -15.04
N LEU A 96 -9.91 5.17 -15.03
CA LEU A 96 -11.18 4.89 -14.38
C LEU A 96 -12.18 4.16 -15.30
N HIS A 97 -11.91 4.05 -16.60
CA HIS A 97 -12.85 3.43 -17.54
C HIS A 97 -13.19 1.98 -17.12
N PRO A 98 -14.48 1.57 -17.12
CA PRO A 98 -15.64 2.28 -17.68
C PRO A 98 -16.41 3.16 -16.68
N VAL A 99 -15.90 3.41 -15.47
CA VAL A 99 -16.63 4.17 -14.45
C VAL A 99 -16.42 5.68 -14.57
N THR A 100 -17.42 6.45 -14.13
CA THR A 100 -17.31 7.90 -14.03
C THR A 100 -16.43 8.31 -12.85
N TYR A 101 -15.88 9.52 -12.90
CA TYR A 101 -15.10 10.06 -11.78
C TYR A 101 -15.95 10.19 -10.50
N SER A 102 -17.22 10.56 -10.62
CA SER A 102 -18.15 10.65 -9.48
C SER A 102 -18.33 9.29 -8.80
N TYR A 103 -18.55 8.22 -9.59
CA TYR A 103 -18.69 6.88 -9.07
C TYR A 103 -17.40 6.39 -8.40
N PHE A 104 -16.25 6.69 -9.01
CA PHE A 104 -14.95 6.42 -8.40
C PHE A 104 -14.80 7.11 -7.04
N ALA A 105 -15.03 8.42 -6.96
CA ALA A 105 -14.85 9.19 -5.73
C ALA A 105 -15.76 8.72 -4.59
N GLU A 106 -17.01 8.38 -4.92
CA GLU A 106 -18.04 7.99 -3.96
C GLU A 106 -17.90 6.53 -3.48
N TYR A 107 -17.66 5.59 -4.40
CA TYR A 107 -17.76 4.16 -4.11
C TYR A 107 -16.43 3.40 -4.14
N LEU A 108 -15.50 3.79 -5.03
CA LEU A 108 -14.29 2.99 -5.28
C LEU A 108 -13.03 3.57 -4.66
N ARG A 109 -13.03 4.85 -4.29
CA ARG A 109 -11.84 5.60 -3.84
C ARG A 109 -11.00 4.88 -2.79
N LYS A 110 -11.65 4.18 -1.85
CA LYS A 110 -10.99 3.49 -0.74
C LYS A 110 -10.31 2.18 -1.13
N THR A 111 -10.68 1.59 -2.26
CA THR A 111 -10.22 0.26 -2.71
C THR A 111 -9.51 0.29 -4.05
N PHE A 112 -9.73 1.34 -4.85
CA PHE A 112 -9.22 1.44 -6.21
C PHE A 112 -7.71 1.62 -6.28
N ILE A 113 -7.11 2.38 -5.35
CA ILE A 113 -5.66 2.43 -5.19
C ILE A 113 -5.29 1.49 -4.04
N VAL A 114 -4.61 0.41 -4.40
CA VAL A 114 -4.23 -0.67 -3.47
C VAL A 114 -2.99 -0.28 -2.67
N LYS A 115 -2.01 0.34 -3.34
CA LYS A 115 -0.78 0.82 -2.73
C LYS A 115 -0.24 2.01 -3.50
N ALA A 116 0.36 2.96 -2.78
CA ALA A 116 1.08 4.08 -3.34
C ALA A 116 2.44 4.21 -2.65
N ILE A 117 3.49 4.48 -3.41
CA ILE A 117 4.84 4.74 -2.90
C ILE A 117 5.43 5.94 -3.62
N MET A 118 6.32 6.66 -2.96
CA MET A 118 6.90 7.87 -3.50
C MET A 118 8.42 7.82 -3.40
N MET A 119 9.07 8.34 -4.44
CA MET A 119 10.46 8.72 -4.40
C MET A 119 10.56 10.23 -4.57
N CYS A 120 11.27 10.91 -3.66
CA CYS A 120 11.56 12.33 -3.78
C CYS A 120 12.93 12.50 -4.45
N SER A 121 13.05 13.43 -5.40
CA SER A 121 14.35 13.87 -5.89
C SER A 121 14.86 15.04 -5.04
N SER A 122 16.06 15.54 -5.33
CA SER A 122 16.71 16.63 -4.57
C SER A 122 15.95 17.97 -4.54
N SER A 123 14.76 18.07 -5.15
CA SER A 123 13.90 19.26 -5.15
C SER A 123 12.52 18.95 -4.55
N PRO A 124 11.94 19.85 -3.72
CA PRO A 124 10.60 19.69 -3.15
C PRO A 124 9.46 19.52 -4.17
N SER A 125 9.68 19.95 -5.41
CA SER A 125 8.69 19.91 -6.49
C SER A 125 8.88 18.75 -7.46
N SER A 126 9.94 17.95 -7.31
CA SER A 126 10.24 16.84 -8.22
C SER A 126 10.15 15.53 -7.46
N TYR A 127 9.02 14.87 -7.64
CA TYR A 127 8.73 13.57 -7.07
C TYR A 127 8.28 12.61 -8.14
N ILE A 128 8.41 11.33 -7.83
CA ILE A 128 7.76 10.27 -8.58
C ILE A 128 6.87 9.49 -7.62
N LEU A 129 5.56 9.54 -7.87
CA LEU A 129 4.56 8.76 -7.16
C LEU A 129 4.22 7.55 -8.01
N ALA A 130 4.40 6.34 -7.51
CA ALA A 130 3.95 5.10 -8.17
C ALA A 130 2.78 4.49 -7.41
N ILE A 131 1.82 3.93 -8.12
CA ILE A 131 0.62 3.33 -7.56
C ILE A 131 0.35 1.95 -8.16
N ILE A 132 -0.23 1.07 -7.36
CA ILE A 132 -0.98 -0.11 -7.82
C ILE A 132 -2.46 0.26 -7.78
N TYR A 133 -3.17 0.11 -8.90
CA TYR A 133 -4.56 0.53 -9.00
C TYR A 133 -5.44 -0.39 -9.85
N GLY A 134 -6.75 -0.22 -9.67
CA GLY A 134 -7.80 -0.92 -10.41
C GLY A 134 -7.92 -2.41 -10.03
N SER A 135 -8.96 -3.06 -10.55
CA SER A 135 -9.24 -4.47 -10.29
C SER A 135 -8.19 -5.43 -10.86
N ASN A 136 -7.44 -4.97 -11.87
CA ASN A 136 -6.38 -5.75 -12.52
C ASN A 136 -5.01 -5.55 -11.86
N TYR A 137 -4.95 -4.74 -10.79
CA TYR A 137 -3.73 -4.40 -10.06
C TYR A 137 -2.62 -3.90 -10.99
N LYS A 138 -2.96 -2.93 -11.84
CA LYS A 138 -2.03 -2.29 -12.79
C LYS A 138 -1.11 -1.31 -12.07
N ILE A 139 0.01 -0.96 -12.69
CA ILE A 139 0.94 0.05 -12.16
C ILE A 139 0.88 1.31 -13.02
N ALA A 140 0.85 2.46 -12.36
CA ALA A 140 1.06 3.76 -12.97
C ALA A 140 2.01 4.60 -12.11
N TYR A 141 2.64 5.61 -12.73
CA TYR A 141 3.42 6.60 -11.99
C TYR A 141 3.10 8.04 -12.43
N CYS A 142 3.38 9.00 -11.55
CA CYS A 142 3.23 10.43 -11.77
C CYS A 142 4.55 11.15 -11.51
N ASN A 143 5.03 11.93 -12.49
CA ASN A 143 6.28 12.71 -12.43
C ASN A 143 6.01 14.20 -12.11
N SER A 144 5.29 14.46 -11.02
CA SER A 144 4.76 15.77 -10.61
C SER A 144 3.66 16.38 -11.51
N ALA A 145 3.63 16.07 -12.81
CA ALA A 145 2.70 16.72 -13.75
C ALA A 145 1.80 15.74 -14.52
N THR A 146 2.32 14.58 -14.90
CA THR A 146 1.61 13.66 -15.81
C THR A 146 1.60 12.24 -15.25
N TRP A 147 0.47 11.55 -15.43
CA TRP A 147 0.31 10.14 -15.12
C TRP A 147 0.65 9.29 -16.34
N VAL A 148 1.38 8.20 -16.11
CA VAL A 148 1.79 7.23 -17.12
C VAL A 148 1.53 5.82 -16.60
N GLU A 149 0.76 5.03 -17.35
CA GLU A 149 0.53 3.60 -17.07
C GLU A 149 1.75 2.79 -17.55
N LEU A 150 2.22 1.86 -16.72
CA LEU A 150 3.37 0.97 -17.02
C LEU A 150 2.96 -0.45 -17.39
N SER A 151 1.72 -0.86 -17.11
CA SER A 151 1.30 -2.26 -17.20
C SER A 151 1.24 -2.78 -18.64
N ASP A 152 1.77 -3.99 -18.83
CA ASP A 152 1.33 -4.91 -19.88
C ASP A 152 -0.04 -5.48 -19.46
N ASP A 153 -1.01 -5.52 -20.37
CA ASP A 153 -2.40 -5.91 -20.08
C ASP A 153 -2.55 -7.34 -19.52
N LYS A 154 -1.48 -8.15 -19.56
CA LYS A 154 -1.47 -9.51 -19.05
C LYS A 154 -0.96 -9.64 -17.61
N GLN A 155 -0.42 -8.57 -17.02
CA GLN A 155 0.30 -8.64 -15.75
C GLN A 155 -0.46 -7.97 -14.59
N SER A 156 -0.68 -8.74 -13.53
CA SER A 156 -1.18 -8.23 -12.24
C SER A 156 -0.06 -8.22 -11.20
N TYR A 157 -0.03 -7.14 -10.41
CA TYR A 157 1.00 -6.87 -9.42
C TYR A 157 0.44 -6.95 -8.00
N CYS A 158 1.22 -7.45 -7.06
CA CYS A 158 0.81 -7.51 -5.65
C CYS A 158 1.61 -6.55 -4.77
N ASP A 159 2.79 -6.10 -5.20
CA ASP A 159 3.56 -5.12 -4.44
C ASP A 159 4.48 -4.26 -5.31
N ILE A 160 4.79 -3.05 -4.83
CA ILE A 160 5.79 -2.14 -5.41
C ILE A 160 6.66 -1.52 -4.32
N VAL A 161 7.95 -1.34 -4.61
CA VAL A 161 8.90 -0.58 -3.77
C VAL A 161 9.88 0.23 -4.62
N PHE A 162 10.35 1.36 -4.08
CA PHE A 162 11.47 2.10 -4.62
C PHE A 162 12.75 1.72 -3.89
N SER A 163 13.81 1.44 -4.65
CA SER A 163 15.16 1.26 -4.12
C SER A 163 16.19 1.66 -5.16
N ASN A 164 17.25 2.38 -4.76
CA ASN A 164 18.32 2.82 -5.64
C ASN A 164 17.85 3.51 -6.94
N ASN A 165 16.81 4.36 -6.86
CA ASN A 165 16.18 5.06 -7.99
C ASN A 165 15.47 4.17 -9.04
N TYR A 166 15.25 2.90 -8.73
CA TYR A 166 14.47 1.98 -9.55
C TYR A 166 13.17 1.61 -8.86
N LEU A 167 12.14 1.39 -9.67
CA LEU A 167 10.88 0.82 -9.23
C LEU A 167 10.96 -0.70 -9.36
N TYR A 168 10.74 -1.42 -8.26
CA TYR A 168 10.62 -2.87 -8.24
C TYR A 168 9.15 -3.22 -8.13
N ALA A 169 8.66 -4.02 -9.05
CA ALA A 169 7.27 -4.42 -9.15
C ALA A 169 7.16 -5.94 -9.03
N LEU A 170 6.48 -6.40 -7.98
CA LEU A 170 6.24 -7.80 -7.70
C LEU A 170 4.94 -8.24 -8.35
N THR A 171 5.05 -9.24 -9.22
CA THR A 171 3.93 -9.85 -9.91
C THR A 171 3.26 -10.90 -9.04
N GLN A 172 1.99 -11.21 -9.34
CA GLN A 172 1.23 -12.21 -8.60
C GLN A 172 1.82 -13.63 -8.69
N ASP A 173 2.58 -13.93 -9.75
CA ASP A 173 3.31 -15.21 -9.91
C ASP A 173 4.64 -15.26 -9.11
N GLY A 174 5.02 -14.16 -8.45
CA GLY A 174 6.21 -14.04 -7.61
C GLY A 174 7.44 -13.48 -8.32
N SER A 175 7.37 -13.22 -9.62
CA SER A 175 8.44 -12.54 -10.37
C SER A 175 8.58 -11.06 -9.96
N VAL A 176 9.78 -10.51 -10.12
CA VAL A 176 10.05 -9.09 -9.85
C VAL A 176 10.53 -8.41 -11.11
N GLU A 177 9.80 -7.41 -11.57
CA GLU A 177 10.22 -6.53 -12.65
C GLU A 177 10.93 -5.29 -12.10
N VAL A 178 12.04 -4.91 -12.73
CA VAL A 178 12.80 -3.71 -12.37
C VAL A 178 12.63 -2.66 -13.46
N TRP A 179 12.15 -1.49 -13.09
CA TRP A 179 11.81 -0.41 -14.00
C TRP A 179 12.67 0.83 -13.74
N ASN A 180 13.25 1.38 -14.81
CA ASN A 180 13.78 2.73 -14.82
C ASN A 180 12.69 3.70 -15.30
N ILE A 181 12.14 4.45 -14.36
CA ILE A 181 11.09 5.43 -14.60
C ILE A 181 11.57 6.89 -14.47
N CYS A 182 12.86 7.08 -14.13
CA CYS A 182 13.48 8.41 -14.03
C CYS A 182 13.88 8.97 -15.39
N GLY A 183 13.93 8.13 -16.44
CA GLY A 183 14.19 8.56 -17.81
C GLY A 183 12.97 9.18 -18.48
N GLN A 184 13.16 9.77 -19.67
CA GLN A 184 12.06 10.32 -20.48
C GLN A 184 11.02 9.26 -20.88
N ILE A 185 11.46 8.01 -21.05
CA ILE A 185 10.62 6.87 -21.43
C ILE A 185 10.86 5.77 -20.39
N PRO A 186 9.80 5.25 -19.74
CA PRO A 186 9.91 4.10 -18.86
C PRO A 186 10.51 2.91 -19.57
N LYS A 187 11.46 2.25 -18.92
CA LYS A 187 12.07 1.03 -19.45
C LYS A 187 12.10 -0.06 -18.40
N ARG A 188 11.50 -1.20 -18.71
CA ARG A 188 11.72 -2.45 -17.97
C ARG A 188 13.14 -2.93 -18.26
N LEU A 189 13.96 -3.02 -17.21
CA LEU A 189 15.37 -3.39 -17.31
C LEU A 189 15.59 -4.89 -17.11
N ILE A 190 14.91 -5.47 -16.11
CA ILE A 190 15.18 -6.84 -15.64
C ILE A 190 13.86 -7.50 -15.24
N LEU A 191 13.73 -8.79 -15.52
CA LEU A 191 12.74 -9.69 -14.93
C LEU A 191 13.48 -10.72 -14.08
N LEU A 192 13.27 -10.68 -12.78
CA LEU A 192 13.82 -11.62 -11.81
C LEU A 192 12.73 -12.65 -11.48
N THR A 193 12.88 -13.87 -11.95
CA THR A 193 12.01 -14.97 -11.53
C THR A 193 12.62 -15.63 -10.29
N PRO A 194 11.83 -15.92 -9.24
CA PRO A 194 12.34 -16.69 -8.11
C PRO A 194 12.84 -18.04 -8.60
N THR A 195 14.13 -18.32 -8.39
CA THR A 195 14.74 -19.62 -8.70
C THR A 195 14.35 -20.70 -7.70
N VAL A 196 13.75 -20.33 -6.57
CA VAL A 196 13.29 -21.28 -5.56
C VAL A 196 12.04 -21.94 -6.10
N GLU A 197 12.16 -23.20 -6.53
CA GLU A 197 11.06 -24.14 -6.52
C GLU A 197 10.52 -24.13 -5.08
N ALA A 198 9.55 -23.26 -4.81
CA ALA A 198 8.80 -23.36 -3.57
C ALA A 198 8.29 -24.80 -3.55
N ASN A 199 8.65 -25.54 -2.51
CA ASN A 199 8.35 -26.96 -2.38
C ASN A 199 6.86 -27.09 -2.03
N TYR A 200 5.99 -26.63 -2.94
CA TYR A 200 4.55 -26.44 -2.77
C TYR A 200 3.86 -27.76 -2.39
N LYS A 201 4.46 -28.89 -2.76
CA LYS A 201 3.99 -30.23 -2.40
C LYS A 201 4.24 -30.59 -0.94
N GLU A 202 5.31 -30.08 -0.33
CA GLU A 202 5.61 -30.30 1.10
C GLU A 202 4.88 -29.32 2.03
N GLU A 203 4.50 -28.14 1.54
CA GLU A 203 3.84 -27.10 2.37
C GLU A 203 2.31 -27.24 2.50
N LYS A 204 1.63 -27.81 1.49
CA LYS A 204 0.18 -28.09 1.53
C LYS A 204 -0.31 -28.87 2.76
N PRO A 205 0.34 -29.97 3.21
CA PRO A 205 -0.19 -30.77 4.32
C PRO A 205 -0.20 -30.04 5.67
N TYR A 206 0.59 -28.97 5.86
CA TYR A 206 0.66 -28.25 7.14
C TYR A 206 -0.29 -27.05 7.24
N LEU A 207 -0.65 -26.44 6.10
CA LEU A 207 -1.49 -25.25 6.07
C LEU A 207 -2.96 -25.61 5.76
N GLY A 208 -3.25 -26.64 4.95
CA GLY A 208 -4.64 -26.93 4.56
C GLY A 208 -5.32 -25.77 3.81
N ASP A 209 -6.60 -25.93 3.45
CA ASP A 209 -7.32 -24.96 2.60
C ASP A 209 -7.69 -23.64 3.30
N ASN A 210 -7.31 -23.48 4.58
CA ASN A 210 -7.74 -22.36 5.42
C ASN A 210 -6.80 -21.14 5.37
N PHE A 211 -5.79 -21.10 4.49
CA PHE A 211 -4.84 -20.00 4.46
C PHE A 211 -4.77 -19.36 3.07
N SER A 212 -4.80 -18.03 3.03
CA SER A 212 -4.38 -17.25 1.86
C SER A 212 -2.91 -16.86 1.98
N ARG A 213 -2.27 -16.63 0.83
CA ARG A 213 -0.86 -16.26 0.73
C ARG A 213 -0.74 -14.88 0.11
N ASN A 214 -0.04 -13.98 0.76
CA ASN A 214 0.34 -12.69 0.21
C ASN A 214 1.86 -12.61 0.08
N LEU A 215 2.32 -11.91 -0.96
CA LEU A 215 3.73 -11.66 -1.21
C LEU A 215 4.02 -10.17 -1.10
N TYR A 216 5.19 -9.83 -0.56
CA TYR A 216 5.61 -8.45 -0.33
C TYR A 216 7.10 -8.29 -0.64
N LEU A 217 7.48 -7.09 -1.06
CA LEU A 217 8.87 -6.65 -1.13
C LEU A 217 9.19 -5.81 0.09
N VAL A 218 10.28 -6.15 0.77
CA VAL A 218 10.80 -5.39 1.92
C VAL A 218 12.20 -4.90 1.60
N VAL A 219 12.36 -3.58 1.56
CA VAL A 219 13.68 -2.94 1.39
C VAL A 219 14.39 -2.93 2.73
N SER A 220 15.58 -3.52 2.79
CA SER A 220 16.43 -3.56 3.98
C SER A 220 17.84 -3.07 3.61
N GLU A 221 18.13 -1.81 3.91
CA GLU A 221 19.37 -1.08 3.60
C GLU A 221 19.87 -1.23 2.15
N LYS A 222 20.51 -2.35 1.82
CA LYS A 222 21.10 -2.65 0.50
C LYS A 222 20.43 -3.80 -0.24
N GLU A 223 19.48 -4.47 0.39
CA GLU A 223 18.83 -5.68 -0.13
C GLU A 223 17.32 -5.47 -0.24
N ILE A 224 16.71 -6.27 -1.13
CA ILE A 224 15.27 -6.37 -1.25
C ILE A 224 14.90 -7.82 -0.97
N LEU A 225 14.08 -8.02 0.05
CA LEU A 225 13.63 -9.32 0.50
C LEU A 225 12.24 -9.60 -0.07
N LEU A 226 12.06 -10.78 -0.65
CA LEU A 226 10.73 -11.31 -0.99
C LEU A 226 10.15 -12.03 0.22
N VAL A 227 9.11 -11.45 0.82
CA VAL A 227 8.46 -11.97 2.02
C VAL A 227 7.14 -12.62 1.65
N THR A 228 6.96 -13.88 2.07
CA THR A 228 5.68 -14.57 1.99
C THR A 228 4.96 -14.46 3.33
N ARG A 229 3.73 -13.95 3.32
CA ARG A 229 2.84 -13.95 4.47
C ARG A 229 1.71 -14.96 4.27
N PHE A 230 1.48 -15.79 5.27
CA PHE A 230 0.32 -16.68 5.33
C PHE A 230 -0.74 -16.05 6.23
N ILE A 231 -1.96 -15.89 5.72
CA ILE A 231 -3.11 -15.35 6.44
C ILE A 231 -4.09 -16.49 6.62
N GLY A 232 -4.28 -16.93 7.86
CA GLY A 232 -5.23 -17.99 8.18
C GLY A 232 -6.64 -17.43 8.36
N ASN A 233 -7.59 -18.01 7.65
CA ASN A 233 -9.03 -17.86 7.89
C ASN A 233 -9.42 -18.87 8.97
N PHE A 234 -9.14 -18.50 10.21
CA PHE A 234 -9.57 -19.29 11.36
C PHE A 234 -10.99 -18.84 11.71
N ASP A 235 -11.94 -19.78 11.78
CA ASP A 235 -13.07 -19.62 12.69
C ASP A 235 -12.52 -19.16 14.04
N LYS A 236 -13.26 -18.39 14.83
CA LYS A 236 -12.85 -17.84 16.15
C LYS A 236 -12.37 -18.91 17.19
N LYS A 237 -12.20 -20.16 16.78
CA LYS A 237 -11.58 -21.26 17.52
C LYS A 237 -10.08 -21.29 17.28
N TRP A 238 -9.33 -21.02 18.35
CA TRP A 238 -7.88 -21.20 18.39
C TRP A 238 -7.49 -22.65 18.06
N LYS A 239 -6.62 -22.84 17.07
CA LYS A 239 -5.97 -24.14 16.78
C LYS A 239 -4.51 -24.07 17.18
N LYS A 240 -4.04 -25.08 17.92
CA LYS A 240 -2.64 -25.19 18.35
C LYS A 240 -1.77 -25.59 17.16
N MET A 241 -0.92 -24.67 16.68
CA MET A 241 0.16 -25.00 15.73
C MET A 241 1.33 -25.67 16.44
N ARG A 242 1.97 -26.64 15.76
CA ARG A 242 3.07 -27.44 16.31
C ARG A 242 4.46 -26.81 16.12
N SER A 243 4.68 -26.06 15.03
CA SER A 243 5.94 -25.34 14.76
C SER A 243 5.75 -24.28 13.67
N LEU A 244 6.51 -23.18 13.73
CA LEU A 244 6.62 -22.15 12.69
C LEU A 244 7.94 -22.23 11.90
N HIS A 245 8.91 -23.07 12.32
CA HIS A 245 10.27 -23.12 11.74
C HIS A 245 10.88 -21.71 11.63
N ASP A 246 11.45 -21.35 10.47
CA ASP A 246 12.12 -20.07 10.22
C ASP A 246 11.14 -18.92 9.91
N LYS A 247 9.83 -19.13 10.16
CA LYS A 247 8.76 -18.21 9.76
C LYS A 247 8.30 -17.35 10.94
N VAL A 248 7.97 -16.09 10.67
CA VAL A 248 7.41 -15.16 11.65
C VAL A 248 5.89 -15.07 11.46
N LEU A 249 5.13 -15.23 12.54
CA LEU A 249 3.66 -15.11 12.55
C LEU A 249 3.25 -13.67 12.86
N PHE A 250 2.51 -13.03 11.95
CA PHE A 250 1.88 -11.73 12.16
C PHE A 250 0.37 -11.89 12.32
N LEU A 251 -0.15 -11.68 13.54
CA LEU A 251 -1.58 -11.67 13.84
C LEU A 251 -2.15 -10.27 13.59
N GLY A 252 -3.12 -10.16 12.67
CA GLY A 252 -3.84 -8.91 12.36
C GLY A 252 -4.08 -8.71 10.86
N ALA A 253 -5.04 -7.87 10.48
CA ALA A 253 -5.33 -7.54 9.07
C ALA A 253 -4.31 -6.55 8.46
N ASN A 254 -3.09 -6.46 9.01
CA ASN A 254 -2.09 -5.45 8.66
C ASN A 254 -1.73 -5.49 7.17
N GLU A 255 -2.39 -4.69 6.35
CA GLU A 255 -1.95 -4.35 5.01
C GLU A 255 -0.81 -3.34 5.17
N SER A 256 0.39 -3.69 4.68
CA SER A 256 1.48 -2.72 4.62
C SER A 256 1.08 -1.66 3.59
N VAL A 257 0.87 -0.43 4.05
CA VAL A 257 0.60 0.74 3.21
C VAL A 257 1.73 1.75 3.33
#